data_AF-A0A1G7X9T1-F1
#
_entry.id   AF-A0A1G7X9T1-F1
#
_cell.length_a   1.000
_cell.length_b   1.000
_cell.length_c   1.000
_cell.angle_alpha   90.00
_cell.angle_beta   90.00
_cell.angle_gamma   90.00
#
_symmetry.space_group_name_H-M   'P 1'
#
loop_
_entity.id
_entity.type
_entity.pdbx_description
1 polymer ?
#
loop_
_entity_poly.entity_id
_entity_poly.type
_entity_poly.pdbx_seq_one_letter_code
_entity_poly.pdbx_strand_id
1 'polypeptide(L)'
;MAEDTPGRAGLSIQGEQQQDAGYIRASEEDVDLYVDGVSDEVIMCRERGRHLFPTIRQAGIHFSEVDEEGLFIRRLQCTCCKLAVRVEKWEGVRRGSRTRFARVTSGLVYQTGPKGEMYLAPSGRGHMTPRQIGDSVASKALAGESITALRKSIAKAQADAKKKAQKKQGG
;
A
#
# COMPACT_ATOMS: atom_id res chain seq x y z
N MET A 1 -21.84 0.12 19.12
CA MET A 1 -20.45 -0.31 18.88
C MET A 1 -20.46 -0.95 17.51
N ALA A 2 -19.80 -0.37 16.51
CA ALA A 2 -19.91 -0.85 15.13
C ALA A 2 -19.20 -2.22 15.00
N GLU A 3 -19.92 -3.19 14.44
CA GLU A 3 -19.47 -4.55 14.20
C GLU A 3 -18.37 -4.54 13.14
N ASP A 4 -17.11 -4.60 13.59
CA ASP A 4 -15.92 -4.62 12.74
C ASP A 4 -15.73 -6.04 12.19
N THR A 5 -16.62 -6.44 11.28
CA THR A 5 -16.61 -7.77 10.65
C THR A 5 -15.46 -7.81 9.64
N PRO A 6 -14.42 -8.63 9.84
CA PRO A 6 -13.25 -8.63 8.95
C PRO A 6 -13.65 -9.15 7.56
N GLY A 7 -13.46 -8.31 6.55
CA GLY A 7 -13.64 -8.66 5.14
C GLY A 7 -12.87 -9.91 4.72
N ARG A 8 -13.44 -10.64 3.76
CA ARG A 8 -12.96 -11.93 3.24
C ARG A 8 -11.56 -11.80 2.62
N ALA A 9 -10.70 -12.79 2.90
CA ALA A 9 -9.37 -13.05 2.33
C ALA A 9 -8.68 -11.85 1.65
N GLY A 10 -7.81 -11.15 2.39
CA GLY A 10 -7.05 -9.97 1.96
C GLY A 10 -6.69 -9.96 0.47
N LEU A 11 -7.48 -9.21 -0.30
CA LEU A 11 -7.34 -9.05 -1.73
C LEU A 11 -6.13 -8.15 -2.03
N SER A 12 -5.77 -8.03 -3.31
CA SER A 12 -4.91 -6.91 -3.71
C SER A 12 -5.61 -5.59 -3.37
N ILE A 13 -4.85 -4.50 -3.21
CA ILE A 13 -5.42 -3.17 -2.94
C ILE A 13 -6.48 -2.78 -4.00
N GLN A 14 -6.31 -3.30 -5.22
CA GLN A 14 -7.26 -3.14 -6.31
C GLN A 14 -8.58 -3.91 -6.07
N GLY A 15 -8.50 -5.15 -5.58
CA GLY A 15 -9.68 -5.94 -5.22
C GLY A 15 -10.45 -5.38 -4.03
N GLU A 16 -9.77 -4.68 -3.11
CA GLU A 16 -10.42 -3.99 -1.98
C GLU A 16 -11.17 -2.74 -2.43
N GLN A 17 -10.57 -1.90 -3.27
CA GLN A 17 -11.26 -0.72 -3.82
C GLN A 17 -12.40 -1.07 -4.77
N GLN A 18 -12.34 -2.22 -5.44
CA GLN A 18 -13.37 -2.68 -6.35
C GLN A 18 -14.69 -3.04 -5.64
N GLN A 19 -14.65 -3.42 -4.37
CA GLN A 19 -15.85 -3.71 -3.58
C GLN A 19 -16.61 -2.43 -3.19
N ASP A 20 -15.89 -1.35 -2.85
CA ASP A 20 -16.50 -0.11 -2.35
C ASP A 20 -16.85 0.91 -3.45
N ALA A 21 -16.08 0.96 -4.55
CA ALA A 21 -16.21 2.01 -5.58
C ALA A 21 -16.83 1.55 -6.92
N GLY A 22 -17.06 0.25 -7.10
CA GLY A 22 -17.49 -0.32 -8.38
C GLY A 22 -16.38 -0.38 -9.44
N TYR A 23 -16.73 -0.70 -10.68
CA TYR A 23 -15.76 -0.93 -11.78
C TYR A 23 -15.32 0.37 -12.50
N ILE A 24 -15.84 1.53 -12.09
CA ILE A 24 -15.58 2.81 -12.75
C ILE A 24 -14.22 3.33 -12.28
N ARG A 25 -13.37 3.72 -13.22
CA ARG A 25 -12.06 4.31 -12.91
C ARG A 25 -12.23 5.75 -12.45
N ALA A 26 -11.38 6.17 -11.52
CA ALA A 26 -11.30 7.57 -11.12
C ALA A 26 -10.81 8.46 -12.27
N SER A 27 -11.29 9.70 -12.30
CA SER A 27 -10.80 10.75 -13.19
C SER A 27 -9.35 11.13 -12.83
N GLU A 28 -8.63 11.77 -13.75
CA GLU A 28 -7.27 12.24 -13.47
C GLU A 28 -7.28 13.33 -12.37
N GLU A 29 -8.30 14.20 -12.38
CA GLU A 29 -8.49 15.24 -11.39
C GLU A 29 -8.74 14.65 -9.99
N ASP A 30 -9.56 13.60 -9.88
CA ASP A 30 -9.80 12.91 -8.60
C ASP A 30 -8.54 12.24 -8.06
N VAL A 31 -7.71 11.69 -8.96
CA VAL A 31 -6.42 11.10 -8.62
C VAL A 31 -5.47 12.19 -8.10
N ASP A 32 -5.38 13.32 -8.78
CA ASP A 32 -4.52 14.44 -8.37
C ASP A 32 -4.92 14.98 -7.00
N LEU A 33 -6.22 15.21 -6.78
CA LEU A 33 -6.76 15.64 -5.48
C LEU A 33 -6.46 14.64 -4.36
N TYR A 34 -6.53 13.34 -4.65
CA TYR A 34 -6.17 12.31 -3.69
C TYR A 34 -4.67 12.35 -3.39
N VAL A 35 -3.83 12.45 -4.42
CA VAL A 35 -2.37 12.50 -4.25
C VAL A 35 -1.94 13.71 -3.43
N ASP A 36 -2.60 14.86 -3.58
CA ASP A 36 -2.33 16.05 -2.76
C ASP A 36 -2.81 15.94 -1.30
N GLY A 37 -3.77 15.04 -1.03
CA GLY A 37 -4.44 14.93 0.26
C GLY A 37 -3.87 13.85 1.19
N VAL A 38 -2.89 13.06 0.77
CA VAL A 38 -2.33 11.94 1.54
C VAL A 38 -0.82 12.03 1.71
N SER A 39 -0.29 11.35 2.71
CA SER A 39 1.15 11.28 2.96
C SER A 39 1.93 10.48 1.92
N ASP A 40 3.22 10.77 1.79
CA ASP A 40 4.17 10.04 0.93
C ASP A 40 4.16 8.53 1.23
N GLU A 41 4.04 8.14 2.51
CA GLU A 41 3.99 6.73 2.89
C GLU A 41 2.74 6.00 2.37
N VAL A 42 1.61 6.72 2.24
CA VAL A 42 0.40 6.22 1.58
C VAL A 42 0.65 6.10 0.08
N ILE A 43 1.22 7.14 -0.56
CA ILE A 43 1.57 7.12 -1.99
C ILE A 43 2.47 5.93 -2.32
N MET A 44 3.51 5.68 -1.53
CA MET A 44 4.41 4.53 -1.71
C MET A 44 3.67 3.18 -1.75
N CYS A 45 2.67 3.00 -0.88
CA CYS A 45 1.85 1.78 -0.88
C CYS A 45 0.93 1.69 -2.11
N ARG A 46 0.39 2.84 -2.55
CA ARG A 46 -0.52 2.95 -3.69
C ARG A 46 0.19 2.74 -5.02
N GLU A 47 1.35 3.36 -5.23
CA GLU A 47 2.22 3.12 -6.39
C GLU A 47 2.67 1.65 -6.48
N ARG A 48 2.95 1.03 -5.33
CA ARG A 48 3.32 -0.40 -5.28
C ARG A 48 2.13 -1.33 -5.51
N GLY A 49 0.90 -0.86 -5.30
CA GLY A 49 -0.33 -1.64 -5.36
C GLY A 49 -0.46 -2.71 -4.25
N ARG A 50 0.39 -2.66 -3.21
CA ARG A 50 0.33 -3.59 -2.06
C ARG A 50 0.90 -3.01 -0.77
N HIS A 51 0.32 -3.47 0.34
CA HIS A 51 0.81 -3.21 1.70
C HIS A 51 1.92 -4.18 2.08
N LEU A 52 2.84 -3.73 2.93
CA LEU A 52 3.94 -4.54 3.45
C LEU A 52 3.76 -4.78 4.95
N PHE A 53 3.38 -6.01 5.30
CA PHE A 53 3.25 -6.45 6.68
C PHE A 53 4.48 -7.26 7.11
N PRO A 54 4.92 -7.14 8.37
CA PRO A 54 6.04 -7.91 8.86
C PRO A 54 5.68 -9.40 8.89
N THR A 55 6.64 -10.25 8.53
CA THR A 55 6.49 -11.71 8.62
C THR A 55 6.53 -12.17 10.07
N ILE A 56 6.08 -13.41 10.34
CA ILE A 56 6.17 -14.03 11.67
C ILE A 56 7.63 -14.07 12.17
N ARG A 57 8.61 -14.27 11.29
CA ARG A 57 10.03 -14.27 11.70
C ARG A 57 10.52 -12.88 12.14
N GLN A 58 9.95 -11.81 11.59
CA GLN A 58 10.36 -10.44 11.89
C GLN A 58 9.70 -9.90 13.15
N ALA A 59 8.41 -10.21 13.38
CA ALA A 59 7.62 -9.61 14.46
C ALA A 59 7.13 -10.62 15.52
N GLY A 60 7.50 -11.90 15.40
CA GLY A 60 6.97 -12.96 16.26
C GLY A 60 5.48 -13.22 16.04
N ILE A 61 4.90 -14.06 16.92
CA ILE A 61 3.45 -14.30 16.98
C ILE A 61 2.92 -13.79 18.32
N HIS A 62 2.09 -12.74 18.24
CA HIS A 62 1.42 -12.13 19.38
C HIS A 62 -0.06 -11.97 19.01
N PHE A 63 -0.94 -12.48 19.86
CA PHE A 63 -2.38 -12.30 19.72
C PHE A 63 -2.82 -11.13 20.59
N SER A 64 -3.62 -10.23 20.03
CA SER A 64 -4.11 -9.04 20.73
C SER A 64 -5.39 -9.31 21.51
N GLU A 65 -6.20 -10.26 21.05
CA GLU A 65 -7.52 -10.57 21.61
C GLU A 65 -7.99 -11.95 21.14
N VAL A 66 -9.11 -12.40 21.70
CA VAL A 66 -9.87 -13.59 21.27
C VAL A 66 -11.28 -13.10 20.95
N ASP A 67 -11.80 -13.45 19.77
CA ASP A 67 -13.16 -13.06 19.38
C ASP A 67 -14.25 -13.95 20.00
N GLU A 68 -15.52 -13.63 19.73
CA GLU A 68 -16.67 -14.35 20.27
C GLU A 68 -16.74 -15.83 19.84
N GLU A 69 -16.08 -16.19 18.74
CA GLU A 69 -15.98 -17.56 18.22
C GLU A 69 -14.80 -18.32 18.84
N GLY A 70 -14.03 -17.69 19.74
CA GLY A 70 -12.85 -18.27 20.37
C GLY A 70 -11.60 -18.25 19.48
N LEU A 71 -11.60 -17.48 18.37
CA LEU A 71 -10.46 -17.35 17.48
C LEU A 71 -9.49 -16.28 18.00
N PHE A 72 -8.19 -16.60 17.98
CA PHE A 72 -7.14 -15.68 18.35
C PHE A 72 -6.91 -14.66 17.25
N ILE A 73 -6.92 -13.38 17.59
CA ILE A 73 -6.75 -12.28 16.65
C ILE A 73 -5.33 -11.77 16.71
N ARG A 74 -4.69 -11.65 15.54
CA ARG A 74 -3.38 -11.01 15.38
C ARG A 74 -3.50 -9.82 14.45
N ARG A 75 -3.06 -8.65 14.92
CA ARG A 75 -3.11 -7.39 14.17
C ARG A 75 -1.71 -7.00 13.73
N LEU A 76 -1.54 -6.76 12.44
CA LEU A 76 -0.26 -6.39 11.82
C LEU A 76 -0.42 -5.08 11.08
N GLN A 77 0.31 -4.06 11.49
CA GLN A 77 0.30 -2.78 10.81
C GLN A 77 1.24 -2.79 9.60
N CYS A 78 0.82 -2.16 8.50
CA CYS A 78 1.66 -1.97 7.33
C CYS A 78 2.90 -1.14 7.72
N THR A 79 4.07 -1.66 7.41
CA THR A 79 5.35 -1.03 7.78
C THR A 79 5.62 0.27 7.02
N CYS A 80 4.97 0.49 5.87
CA CYS A 80 5.06 1.71 5.08
C CYS A 80 4.00 2.73 5.55
N CYS A 81 2.75 2.62 5.09
CA CYS A 81 1.74 3.65 5.30
C CYS A 81 1.23 3.80 6.74
N LYS A 82 1.45 2.81 7.61
CA LYS A 82 0.90 2.74 8.97
C LYS A 82 -0.64 2.76 9.07
N LEU A 83 -1.38 3.03 7.99
CA LEU A 83 -2.84 3.11 8.02
C LEU A 83 -3.51 1.75 7.84
N ALA A 84 -2.91 0.85 7.07
CA ALA A 84 -3.48 -0.47 6.84
C ALA A 84 -3.08 -1.45 7.95
N VAL A 85 -4.07 -2.12 8.54
CA VAL A 85 -3.90 -3.15 9.56
C VAL A 85 -4.46 -4.46 9.02
N ARG A 86 -3.58 -5.45 8.82
CA ARG A 86 -3.99 -6.82 8.55
C ARG A 86 -4.45 -7.47 9.83
N VAL A 87 -5.71 -7.87 9.86
CA VAL A 87 -6.32 -8.61 10.96
C VAL A 87 -6.36 -10.07 10.55
N GLU A 88 -5.62 -10.92 11.27
CA GLU A 88 -5.58 -12.36 11.05
C GLU A 88 -6.34 -13.07 12.16
N LYS A 89 -7.25 -13.99 11.81
CA LYS A 89 -7.89 -14.90 12.78
C LYS A 89 -7.18 -16.24 12.77
N TRP A 90 -6.90 -16.76 13.96
CA TRP A 90 -6.14 -17.99 14.16
C TRP A 90 -6.89 -18.94 15.09
N GLU A 91 -6.84 -20.23 14.75
CA GLU A 91 -7.39 -21.29 15.59
C GLU A 91 -6.24 -22.14 16.15
N GLY A 92 -6.33 -22.50 17.42
CA GLY A 92 -5.41 -23.42 18.07
C GLY A 92 -6.05 -24.80 18.25
N VAL A 93 -5.64 -25.79 17.47
CA VAL A 93 -6.16 -27.16 17.57
C VAL A 93 -5.13 -28.07 18.22
N ARG A 94 -5.53 -28.78 19.28
CA ARG A 94 -4.67 -29.79 19.92
C ARG A 94 -4.61 -31.04 19.05
N ARG A 95 -3.40 -31.44 18.67
CA ARG A 95 -3.12 -32.69 17.92
C ARG A 95 -2.13 -33.53 18.71
N GLY A 96 -2.65 -34.51 19.44
CA GLY A 96 -1.85 -35.33 20.36
C GLY A 96 -1.25 -34.47 21.48
N SER A 97 0.08 -34.48 21.62
CA SER A 97 0.80 -33.74 22.66
C SER A 97 1.02 -32.26 22.33
N ARG A 98 0.84 -31.83 21.07
CA ARG A 98 1.17 -30.48 20.61
C ARG A 98 -0.08 -29.71 20.19
N THR A 99 -0.09 -28.41 20.46
CA THR A 99 -1.08 -27.48 19.91
C THR A 99 -0.55 -26.92 18.60
N ARG A 100 -1.33 -27.02 17.53
CA ARG A 100 -1.01 -26.42 16.23
C ARG A 100 -1.92 -25.22 16.02
N PHE A 101 -1.30 -24.08 15.69
CA PHE A 101 -2.03 -22.88 15.31
C PHE A 101 -2.12 -22.79 13.79
N ALA A 102 -3.30 -22.48 13.28
CA ALA A 102 -3.55 -22.26 11.86
C ALA A 102 -4.31 -20.96 11.65
N ARG A 103 -3.89 -20.17 10.66
CA ARG A 103 -4.64 -18.98 10.24
C ARG A 103 -5.85 -19.43 9.45
N VAL A 104 -7.04 -19.07 9.92
CA VAL A 104 -8.31 -19.47 9.30
C VAL A 104 -8.81 -18.42 8.32
N THR A 105 -8.63 -17.13 8.63
CA THR A 105 -8.94 -16.02 7.72
C THR A 105 -8.04 -14.82 7.99
N SER A 106 -8.00 -13.88 7.05
CA SER A 106 -7.38 -12.57 7.25
C SER A 106 -8.06 -11.53 6.39
N GLY A 107 -8.26 -10.33 6.95
CA GLY A 107 -8.79 -9.15 6.28
C GLY A 107 -7.90 -7.93 6.48
N LEU A 108 -8.26 -6.83 5.81
CA LEU A 108 -7.63 -5.52 6.02
C LEU A 108 -8.63 -4.55 6.64
N VAL A 109 -8.14 -3.78 7.61
CA VAL A 109 -8.84 -2.66 8.25
C VAL A 109 -7.99 -1.42 8.04
N TYR A 110 -8.61 -0.34 7.60
CA TYR A 110 -7.94 0.94 7.38
C TYR A 110 -8.21 1.87 8.55
N GLN A 111 -7.14 2.40 9.12
CA GLN A 111 -7.18 3.41 10.17
C GLN A 111 -7.04 4.80 9.55
N THR A 112 -7.69 5.78 10.16
CA THR A 112 -7.44 7.20 9.89
C THR A 112 -6.07 7.57 10.43
N GLY A 113 -5.25 8.24 9.62
CA GLY A 113 -3.94 8.70 10.06
C GLY A 113 -4.03 9.89 11.02
N PRO A 114 -2.91 10.24 11.67
CA PRO A 114 -2.88 11.29 12.69
C PRO A 114 -3.29 12.68 12.17
N LYS A 115 -3.21 12.90 10.85
CA LYS A 115 -3.62 14.15 10.20
C LYS A 115 -5.02 14.09 9.58
N GLY A 116 -5.82 13.07 9.88
CA GLY A 116 -7.13 12.86 9.24
C GLY A 116 -7.06 12.21 7.85
N GLU A 117 -5.87 11.82 7.41
CA GLU A 117 -5.63 11.15 6.14
C GLU A 117 -6.32 9.79 6.08
N MET A 118 -6.96 9.50 4.94
CA MET A 118 -7.65 8.24 4.68
C MET A 118 -6.95 7.50 3.55
N TYR A 119 -6.71 6.20 3.77
CA TYR A 119 -6.05 5.38 2.75
C TYR A 119 -6.93 5.17 1.53
N LEU A 120 -8.22 4.89 1.74
CA LEU A 120 -9.18 4.69 0.65
C LEU A 120 -9.61 6.05 0.10
N ALA A 121 -9.74 6.13 -1.22
CA ALA A 121 -10.32 7.30 -1.85
C ALA A 121 -11.78 7.45 -1.41
N PRO A 122 -12.31 8.68 -1.32
CA PRO A 122 -13.73 8.89 -1.01
C PRO A 122 -14.64 8.09 -1.93
N SER A 123 -15.72 7.54 -1.38
CA SER A 123 -16.74 6.81 -2.14
C SER A 123 -17.29 7.66 -3.29
N GLY A 124 -17.53 7.03 -4.44
CA GLY A 124 -18.10 7.70 -5.62
C GLY A 124 -17.08 8.32 -6.58
N ARG A 125 -15.78 8.34 -6.23
CA ARG A 125 -14.71 8.82 -7.13
C ARG A 125 -14.11 7.75 -8.03
N GLY A 126 -14.63 6.52 -8.00
CA GLY A 126 -14.09 5.40 -8.76
C GLY A 126 -12.77 4.84 -8.21
N HIS A 127 -12.33 3.73 -8.79
CA HIS A 127 -11.10 3.05 -8.42
C HIS A 127 -9.87 3.74 -9.05
N MET A 128 -8.84 4.01 -8.25
CA MET A 128 -7.56 4.56 -8.75
C MET A 128 -6.52 3.45 -8.85
N THR A 129 -5.89 3.33 -10.02
CA THR A 129 -4.85 2.33 -10.26
C THR A 129 -3.48 2.80 -9.78
N PRO A 130 -2.55 1.89 -9.46
CA PRO A 130 -1.16 2.25 -9.16
C PRO A 130 -0.48 3.08 -10.25
N ARG A 131 -0.85 2.81 -11.52
CA ARG A 131 -0.37 3.58 -12.66
C ARG A 131 -0.85 5.04 -12.62
N GLN A 132 -2.14 5.27 -12.41
CA GLN A 132 -2.69 6.63 -12.32
C GLN A 132 -2.02 7.43 -11.19
N ILE A 133 -1.78 6.79 -10.04
CA ILE A 133 -1.07 7.41 -8.92
C ILE A 133 0.37 7.79 -9.33
N GLY A 134 1.11 6.85 -9.94
CA GLY A 134 2.47 7.12 -10.41
C GLY A 134 2.55 8.20 -11.48
N ASP A 135 1.60 8.20 -12.43
CA ASP A 135 1.52 9.22 -13.49
C ASP A 135 1.24 10.62 -12.89
N SER A 136 0.35 10.72 -11.88
CA SER A 136 0.09 11.97 -11.13
C SER A 136 1.32 12.46 -10.36
N VAL A 137 1.98 11.58 -9.60
CA VAL A 137 3.21 11.91 -8.85
C VAL A 137 4.32 12.37 -9.79
N ALA A 138 4.54 11.67 -10.90
CA ALA A 138 5.54 12.06 -11.89
C ALA A 138 5.21 13.41 -12.53
N SER A 139 3.94 13.66 -12.86
CA SER A 139 3.49 14.93 -13.44
C SER A 139 3.72 16.10 -12.48
N LYS A 140 3.45 15.91 -11.18
CA LYS A 140 3.73 16.90 -10.13
C LYS A 140 5.23 17.17 -9.96
N ALA A 141 6.05 16.11 -9.96
CA ALA A 141 7.50 16.25 -9.83
C ALA A 141 8.15 16.99 -11.02
N LEU A 142 7.54 16.88 -12.21
CA LEU A 142 8.00 17.53 -13.44
C LEU A 142 7.29 18.87 -13.71
N ALA A 143 6.44 19.33 -12.79
CA ALA A 143 5.70 20.57 -12.96
C ALA A 143 6.66 21.76 -13.14
N GLY A 144 6.47 22.52 -14.21
CA GLY A 144 7.32 23.66 -14.57
C GLY A 144 8.52 23.32 -15.46
N GLU A 145 8.82 22.04 -15.71
CA GLU A 145 9.80 21.65 -16.71
C GLU A 145 9.18 21.57 -18.11
N SER A 146 9.86 22.18 -19.10
CA SER A 146 9.49 21.95 -20.50
C SER A 146 10.05 20.60 -20.98
N ILE A 147 9.32 19.93 -21.88
CA ILE A 147 9.80 18.70 -22.54
C ILE A 147 11.18 18.90 -23.19
N THR A 148 11.43 20.09 -23.76
CA THR A 148 12.73 20.44 -24.35
C THR A 148 13.84 20.51 -23.31
N ALA A 149 13.58 21.10 -22.14
CA ALA A 149 14.55 21.14 -21.03
C ALA A 149 14.87 19.73 -20.52
N LEU A 150 13.86 18.88 -20.36
CA LEU A 150 14.02 17.47 -19.98
C LEU A 150 14.88 16.69 -20.99
N ARG A 151 14.63 16.84 -22.29
CA ARG A 151 15.46 16.19 -23.32
C ARG A 151 16.92 16.66 -23.26
N LYS A 152 17.15 17.94 -23.01
CA LYS A 152 18.50 18.52 -22.89
C LYS A 152 19.23 18.01 -21.65
N SER A 153 18.55 17.88 -20.52
CA SER A 153 19.14 17.37 -19.27
C SER A 153 19.56 15.89 -19.42
N ILE A 154 18.73 15.07 -20.08
CA ILE A 154 19.04 13.66 -20.39
C ILE A 154 20.28 13.56 -21.28
N ALA A 155 20.34 14.34 -22.38
CA ALA A 155 21.47 14.31 -23.29
C ALA A 155 22.80 14.67 -22.59
N LYS A 156 22.76 15.66 -21.68
CA LYS A 156 23.91 16.05 -20.87
C LYS A 156 24.33 14.95 -19.89
N ALA A 157 23.37 14.36 -19.17
CA ALA A 157 23.64 13.27 -18.23
C ALA A 157 24.26 12.05 -18.93
N GLN A 158 23.78 11.68 -20.12
CA GLN A 158 24.35 10.60 -20.92
C GLN A 158 25.78 10.91 -21.40
N ALA A 159 26.04 12.15 -21.84
CA ALA A 159 27.39 12.57 -22.24
C ALA A 159 28.37 12.50 -21.06
N ASP A 160 27.94 12.94 -19.87
CA ASP A 160 28.76 12.91 -18.65
C ASP A 160 29.01 11.47 -18.17
N ALA A 161 28.01 10.58 -18.27
CA ALA A 161 28.16 9.16 -17.97
C ALA A 161 29.19 8.47 -18.91
N LYS A 162 29.13 8.77 -20.22
CA LYS A 162 30.10 8.25 -21.20
C LYS A 162 31.53 8.71 -20.91
N LYS A 163 31.73 9.99 -20.57
CA LYS A 163 33.04 10.53 -20.18
C LYS A 163 33.59 9.86 -18.92
N LYS A 164 32.74 9.62 -17.91
CA LYS A 164 33.13 8.89 -16.69
C LYS A 164 33.51 7.43 -16.95
N ALA A 165 32.80 6.75 -17.86
CA ALA A 165 33.10 5.37 -18.22
C ALA A 165 34.44 5.25 -18.98
N GLN A 166 34.72 6.15 -19.91
CA GLN A 166 35.99 6.19 -20.65
C GLN A 166 37.19 6.49 -19.73
N LYS A 167 37.00 7.37 -18.74
CA LYS A 167 38.04 7.68 -17.74
C LYS A 167 38.36 6.53 -16.78
N LYS A 168 37.43 5.58 -16.58
CA LYS A 168 37.65 4.36 -15.78
C LYS A 168 38.28 3.19 -16.56
N GLN A 169 38.28 3.23 -17.90
CA GLN A 169 38.86 2.19 -18.74
C GLN A 169 40.29 2.52 -19.22
N GLY A 170 40.72 3.77 -19.04
CA GLY A 170 42.05 4.25 -19.45
C GLY A 170 43.01 4.55 -18.31
N GLY A 171 42.74 4.07 -17.10
CA GLY A 171 43.63 4.16 -15.92
C GLY A 171 43.69 2.81 -15.23
#